data_AF-A0A377YU47-F1
#
_entry.id   AF-A0A377YU47-F1
#
_cell.length_a   1.000
_cell.length_b   1.000
_cell.length_c   1.000
_cell.angle_alpha   90.00
_cell.angle_beta   90.00
_cell.angle_gamma   90.00
#
_symmetry.space_group_name_H-M   'P 1'
#
loop_
_entity.id
_entity.type
_entity.pdbx_description
1 polymer ?
#
loop_
_entity_poly.entity_id
_entity_poly.type
_entity_poly.pdbx_seq_one_letter_code
_entity_poly.pdbx_strand_id
1 'polypeptide(L)'
;MKKINPLFISGCLLLVAPAMSATLSGTLEPTVVPLTNGGQANIAVSNTDPNLFTVPGDRITAINSLDGGLTNQEQTDSGGAILATVSKKPFTFIVETERGLNFSIRAVPRAGSGRTIQLVSELAGTPGPAKAWEESNPMNRYWFR
;
A
#
# COMPACT_ATOMS: atom_id res chain seq x y z
N MET A 1 55.12 65.00 11.82
CA MET A 1 54.64 63.61 11.67
C MET A 1 53.38 63.41 12.51
N LYS A 2 52.21 63.22 11.90
CA LYS A 2 50.98 62.79 12.59
C LYS A 2 50.16 61.93 11.62
N LYS A 3 49.83 60.71 12.04
CA LYS A 3 49.35 59.57 11.23
C LYS A 3 47.95 59.80 10.64
N ILE A 4 47.73 59.29 9.42
CA ILE A 4 46.47 59.27 8.67
C ILE A 4 45.99 57.81 8.64
N ASN A 5 44.69 57.54 8.89
CA ASN A 5 44.06 56.25 8.54
C ASN A 5 42.74 56.50 7.78
N PRO A 6 42.50 55.82 6.64
CA PRO A 6 41.26 55.93 5.88
C PRO A 6 40.24 54.85 6.28
N LEU A 7 38.97 55.21 6.42
CA LEU A 7 37.88 54.25 6.63
C LEU A 7 37.04 54.16 5.36
N PHE A 8 37.23 53.07 4.60
CA PHE A 8 36.34 52.65 3.52
C PHE A 8 35.07 52.04 4.12
N ILE A 9 33.89 52.57 3.79
CA ILE A 9 32.60 51.91 4.07
C ILE A 9 31.99 51.53 2.72
N SER A 10 32.13 50.25 2.38
CA SER A 10 31.50 49.58 1.24
C SER A 10 30.09 49.14 1.66
N GLY A 11 29.06 49.80 1.14
CA GLY A 11 27.66 49.44 1.40
C GLY A 11 27.21 48.28 0.52
N CYS A 12 27.20 47.06 1.07
CA CYS A 12 26.53 45.92 0.43
C CYS A 12 25.02 45.97 0.69
N LEU A 13 24.26 46.13 -0.39
CA LEU A 13 22.81 46.02 -0.48
C LEU A 13 22.39 44.55 -0.24
N LEU A 14 21.68 44.26 0.86
CA LEU A 14 21.11 42.95 1.13
C LEU A 14 19.60 42.96 0.78
N LEU A 15 19.27 42.44 -0.41
CA LEU A 15 17.92 42.03 -0.79
C LEU A 15 17.61 40.69 -0.13
N VAL A 16 16.76 40.69 0.90
CA VAL A 16 16.28 39.46 1.56
C VAL A 16 14.95 39.07 0.91
N ALA A 17 14.97 38.08 0.00
CA ALA A 17 13.76 37.43 -0.48
C ALA A 17 13.40 36.28 0.47
N PRO A 18 12.15 36.17 0.96
CA PRO A 18 11.73 35.02 1.75
C PRO A 18 11.64 33.78 0.83
N ALA A 19 12.43 32.76 1.15
CA ALA A 19 12.31 31.45 0.53
C ALA A 19 10.99 30.81 0.98
N MET A 20 10.00 30.77 0.09
CA MET A 20 8.81 29.95 0.28
C MET A 20 9.19 28.48 0.08
N SER A 21 9.24 27.71 1.17
CA SER A 21 9.36 26.26 1.11
C SER A 21 8.04 25.68 0.58
N ALA A 22 7.98 25.37 -0.71
CA ALA A 22 6.89 24.57 -1.26
C ALA A 22 7.05 23.12 -0.77
N THR A 23 6.11 22.64 0.05
CA THR A 23 5.99 21.20 0.33
C THR A 23 5.50 20.53 -0.95
N LEU A 24 6.40 19.81 -1.64
CA LEU A 24 6.01 18.92 -2.72
C LEU A 24 5.23 17.75 -2.11
N SER A 25 3.90 17.75 -2.29
CA SER A 25 3.07 16.56 -2.06
C SER A 25 3.45 15.49 -3.08
N GLY A 26 4.32 14.56 -2.69
CA GLY A 26 4.65 13.39 -3.49
C GLY A 26 3.60 12.30 -3.32
N THR A 27 2.92 11.92 -4.40
CA THR A 27 2.08 10.71 -4.43
C THR A 27 2.98 9.48 -4.41
N LEU A 28 2.73 8.56 -3.47
CA LEU A 28 3.45 7.27 -3.41
C LEU A 28 2.70 6.23 -4.26
N GLU A 29 3.41 5.58 -5.19
CA GLU A 29 2.84 4.49 -5.98
C GLU A 29 2.54 3.25 -5.12
N PRO A 30 1.47 2.48 -5.44
CA PRO A 30 1.20 1.22 -4.76
C PRO A 30 2.32 0.19 -4.93
N THR A 31 2.63 -0.54 -3.87
CA THR A 31 3.55 -1.68 -3.93
C THR A 31 2.80 -2.90 -4.43
N VAL A 32 3.15 -3.41 -5.61
CA VAL A 32 2.56 -4.62 -6.19
C VAL A 32 3.35 -5.84 -5.73
N VAL A 33 2.65 -6.84 -5.18
CA VAL A 33 3.23 -8.08 -4.67
C VAL A 33 2.55 -9.27 -5.35
N PRO A 34 3.23 -9.97 -6.26
CA PRO A 34 2.69 -11.16 -6.90
C PRO A 34 2.71 -12.35 -5.93
N LEU A 35 1.57 -13.03 -5.80
CA LEU A 35 1.36 -14.16 -4.90
C LEU A 35 0.47 -15.22 -5.53
N THR A 36 0.84 -16.49 -5.37
CA THR A 36 -0.07 -17.60 -5.63
C THR A 36 -1.04 -17.76 -4.46
N ASN A 37 -2.20 -18.37 -4.71
CA ASN A 37 -3.11 -18.76 -3.64
C ASN A 37 -2.39 -19.68 -2.64
N GLY A 38 -2.52 -19.42 -1.34
CA GLY A 38 -1.77 -20.09 -0.26
C GLY A 38 -0.31 -19.65 -0.12
N GLY A 39 0.15 -18.71 -0.95
CA GLY A 39 1.52 -18.23 -0.96
C GLY A 39 1.86 -17.32 0.23
N GLN A 40 3.17 -17.09 0.44
CA GLN A 40 3.68 -16.18 1.47
C GLN A 40 4.58 -15.09 0.89
N ALA A 41 4.44 -13.86 1.38
CA ALA A 41 5.32 -12.74 1.06
C ALA A 41 5.88 -12.05 2.31
N ASN A 42 7.12 -11.54 2.20
CA ASN A 42 7.69 -10.60 3.17
C ASN A 42 7.40 -9.17 2.70
N ILE A 43 6.63 -8.41 3.47
CA ILE A 43 6.17 -7.07 3.05
C ILE A 43 6.55 -6.04 4.10
N ALA A 44 7.23 -4.98 3.68
CA ALA A 44 7.48 -3.83 4.54
C ALA A 44 6.18 -3.06 4.77
N VAL A 45 5.82 -2.85 6.04
CA VAL A 45 4.63 -2.09 6.45
C VAL A 45 5.03 -0.96 7.37
N SER A 46 4.31 0.17 7.30
CA SER A 46 4.48 1.24 8.25
C SER A 46 4.01 0.81 9.63
N ASN A 47 4.77 1.18 10.66
CA ASN A 47 4.35 1.08 12.06
C ASN A 47 4.10 2.44 12.74
N THR A 48 4.11 3.50 11.95
CA THR A 48 3.80 4.87 12.39
C THR A 48 2.53 5.41 11.74
N ASP A 49 2.14 4.85 10.59
CA ASP A 49 0.96 5.21 9.82
C ASP A 49 0.19 3.95 9.36
N PRO A 50 -1.12 4.06 9.09
CA PRO A 50 -1.91 2.95 8.55
C PRO A 50 -1.45 2.50 7.17
N ASN A 51 -1.66 1.22 6.86
CA ASN A 51 -1.35 0.61 5.57
C ASN A 51 -2.64 0.12 4.92
N LEU A 52 -2.78 0.29 3.60
CA LEU A 52 -3.91 -0.22 2.84
C LEU A 52 -3.49 -1.46 2.07
N PHE A 53 -4.20 -2.57 2.23
CA PHE A 53 -4.06 -3.78 1.43
C PHE A 53 -5.24 -3.92 0.49
N THR A 54 -4.99 -4.35 -0.73
CA THR A 54 -6.01 -4.58 -1.75
C THR A 54 -5.69 -5.84 -2.54
N VAL A 55 -6.73 -6.49 -3.06
CA VAL A 55 -6.61 -7.63 -3.98
C VAL A 55 -7.37 -7.23 -5.24
N PRO A 56 -6.70 -6.95 -6.36
CA PRO A 56 -7.40 -6.52 -7.58
C PRO A 56 -8.43 -7.56 -8.05
N GLY A 57 -9.67 -7.11 -8.25
CA GLY A 57 -10.77 -7.98 -8.70
C GLY A 57 -11.33 -8.93 -7.63
N ASP A 58 -11.04 -8.66 -6.36
CA ASP A 58 -11.56 -9.41 -5.21
C ASP A 58 -11.77 -8.48 -4.00
N ARG A 59 -12.45 -8.99 -2.97
CA ARG A 59 -12.71 -8.29 -1.71
C ARG A 59 -12.01 -9.03 -0.58
N ILE A 60 -11.23 -8.31 0.22
CA ILE A 60 -10.73 -8.84 1.49
C ILE A 60 -11.91 -8.93 2.45
N THR A 61 -12.09 -10.11 3.05
CA THR A 61 -13.20 -10.41 3.96
C THR A 61 -12.72 -10.68 5.38
N ALA A 62 -11.48 -11.15 5.54
CA ALA A 62 -10.88 -11.33 6.85
C ALA A 62 -9.38 -11.04 6.84
N ILE A 63 -8.91 -10.55 7.99
CA ILE A 63 -7.49 -10.49 8.34
C ILE A 63 -7.34 -11.18 9.68
N ASN A 64 -6.49 -12.20 9.72
CA ASN A 64 -6.29 -13.04 10.89
C ASN A 64 -4.82 -12.98 11.33
N SER A 65 -4.57 -12.48 12.55
CA SER A 65 -3.22 -12.36 13.14
C SER A 65 -3.21 -12.98 14.53
N LEU A 66 -2.25 -13.87 14.82
CA LEU A 66 -2.19 -14.61 16.08
C LEU A 66 -1.57 -13.79 17.24
N ASP A 67 -0.56 -12.97 16.95
CA ASP A 67 0.33 -12.43 17.99
C ASP A 67 0.00 -10.99 18.42
N GLY A 68 -1.22 -10.51 18.18
CA GLY A 68 -1.58 -9.10 18.44
C GLY A 68 -0.71 -8.10 17.67
N GLY A 69 -0.07 -8.54 16.58
CA GLY A 69 0.81 -7.72 15.75
C GLY A 69 0.09 -6.55 15.08
N LEU A 70 -1.25 -6.59 15.01
CA LEU A 70 -2.09 -5.53 14.47
C LEU A 70 -2.85 -4.85 15.60
N THR A 71 -2.82 -3.53 15.61
CA THR A 71 -3.56 -2.70 16.57
C THR A 71 -4.93 -2.27 16.04
N ASN A 72 -5.09 -2.22 14.71
CA ASN A 72 -6.37 -1.99 14.06
C ASN A 72 -6.42 -2.74 12.73
N GLN A 73 -7.61 -3.23 12.40
CA GLN A 73 -7.95 -3.95 11.17
C GLN A 73 -9.35 -3.52 10.75
N GLU A 74 -9.47 -2.85 9.61
CA GLU A 74 -10.73 -2.33 9.10
C GLU A 74 -10.91 -2.76 7.65
N GLN A 75 -12.05 -3.37 7.33
CA GLN A 75 -12.42 -3.63 5.93
C GLN A 75 -13.02 -2.37 5.32
N THR A 76 -12.64 -2.08 4.08
CA THR A 76 -13.13 -0.90 3.35
C THR A 76 -14.31 -1.29 2.45
N ASP A 77 -15.19 -0.33 2.17
CA ASP A 77 -16.30 -0.52 1.23
C ASP A 77 -15.81 -0.90 -0.18
N SER A 78 -14.66 -0.38 -0.58
CA SER A 78 -13.99 -0.70 -1.85
C SER A 78 -13.38 -2.11 -1.92
N GLY A 79 -13.40 -2.87 -0.82
CA GLY A 79 -12.95 -4.26 -0.76
C GLY A 79 -11.47 -4.46 -0.41
N GLY A 80 -10.76 -3.40 -0.05
CA GLY A 80 -9.45 -3.50 0.62
C GLY A 80 -9.56 -3.57 2.14
N ALA A 81 -8.41 -3.67 2.81
CA ALA A 81 -8.30 -3.67 4.27
C ALA A 81 -7.26 -2.65 4.75
N ILE A 82 -7.61 -1.81 5.71
CA ILE A 82 -6.70 -0.90 6.39
C ILE A 82 -6.14 -1.59 7.62
N LEU A 83 -4.82 -1.57 7.76
CA LEU A 83 -4.06 -2.23 8.82
C LEU A 83 -3.16 -1.24 9.52
N ALA A 84 -3.29 -1.16 10.84
CA ALA A 84 -2.36 -0.43 11.69
C ALA A 84 -1.57 -1.41 12.59
N THR A 85 -0.30 -1.10 12.81
CA THR A 85 0.55 -1.81 13.75
C THR A 85 1.48 -0.83 14.44
N VAL A 86 1.80 -1.10 15.70
CA VAL A 86 2.89 -0.42 16.43
C VAL A 86 4.05 -1.38 16.72
N SER A 87 3.98 -2.61 16.17
CA SER A 87 5.00 -3.62 16.36
C SER A 87 6.34 -3.14 15.79
N LYS A 88 7.42 -3.58 16.42
CA LYS A 88 8.80 -3.39 15.93
C LYS A 88 9.44 -4.69 15.47
N LYS A 89 8.76 -5.82 15.65
CA LYS A 89 9.22 -7.15 15.27
C LYS A 89 8.40 -7.65 14.09
N PRO A 90 9.01 -8.40 13.15
CA PRO A 90 8.25 -9.07 12.12
C PRO A 90 7.19 -9.99 12.72
N PHE A 91 6.01 -10.01 12.11
CA PHE A 91 4.91 -10.87 12.52
C PHE A 91 4.15 -11.34 11.28
N THR A 92 3.33 -12.36 11.43
CA THR A 92 2.56 -12.95 10.32
C THR A 92 1.07 -12.73 10.53
N PHE A 93 0.39 -12.38 9.45
CA PHE A 93 -1.07 -12.39 9.38
C PHE A 93 -1.52 -13.05 8.09
N ILE A 94 -2.77 -13.51 8.07
CA ILE A 94 -3.43 -14.15 6.94
C ILE A 94 -4.44 -13.17 6.36
N VAL A 95 -4.47 -13.06 5.04
CA VAL A 95 -5.48 -12.33 4.27
C VAL A 95 -6.39 -13.36 3.62
N GLU A 96 -7.70 -13.22 3.84
CA GLU A 96 -8.72 -14.03 3.18
C GLU A 96 -9.63 -13.14 2.35
N THR A 97 -10.07 -13.67 1.22
CA THR A 97 -10.87 -12.94 0.24
C THR A 97 -12.19 -13.65 -0.06
N GLU A 98 -13.13 -12.90 -0.62
CA GLU A 98 -14.47 -13.37 -0.98
C GLU A 98 -14.42 -14.53 -2.00
N ARG A 99 -13.49 -14.50 -2.95
CA ARG A 99 -13.36 -15.58 -3.96
C ARG A 99 -12.48 -16.75 -3.50
N GLY A 100 -12.11 -16.79 -2.22
CA GLY A 100 -11.39 -17.91 -1.61
C GLY A 100 -9.88 -17.88 -1.81
N LEU A 101 -9.30 -16.73 -2.18
CA LEU A 101 -7.85 -16.54 -2.10
C LEU A 101 -7.43 -16.37 -0.64
N ASN A 102 -6.35 -17.04 -0.26
CA ASN A 102 -5.69 -16.93 1.03
C ASN A 102 -4.21 -16.59 0.85
N PHE A 103 -3.73 -15.59 1.58
CA PHE A 103 -2.32 -15.16 1.52
C PHE A 103 -1.73 -15.09 2.91
N SER A 104 -0.51 -15.59 3.08
CA SER A 104 0.27 -15.39 4.29
C SER A 104 1.19 -14.20 4.13
N ILE A 105 1.05 -13.19 4.97
CA ILE A 105 1.87 -11.98 4.92
C ILE A 105 2.78 -11.97 6.14
N ARG A 106 4.09 -12.06 5.90
CA ARG A 106 5.10 -11.76 6.90
C ARG A 106 5.41 -10.26 6.85
N ALA A 107 4.71 -9.51 7.70
CA ALA A 107 4.93 -8.09 7.86
C ALA A 107 6.31 -7.82 8.46
N VAL A 108 7.02 -6.85 7.89
CA VAL A 108 8.28 -6.30 8.40
C VAL A 108 8.05 -4.84 8.74
N PRO A 109 7.72 -4.52 10.01
CA PRO A 109 7.40 -3.15 10.41
C PRO A 109 8.59 -2.19 10.23
N ARG A 110 8.34 -1.00 9.69
CA ARG A 110 9.31 0.08 9.49
C ARG A 110 8.67 1.42 9.81
N ALA A 111 9.44 2.35 10.38
CA ALA A 111 8.97 3.72 10.55
C ALA A 111 8.91 4.43 9.19
N GLY A 112 7.87 5.23 8.98
CA GLY A 112 7.69 6.01 7.75
C GLY A 112 6.24 6.02 7.28
N SER A 113 6.00 6.61 6.12
CA SER A 113 4.65 6.76 5.59
C SER A 113 3.96 5.43 5.30
N GLY A 114 2.67 5.39 5.59
CA GLY A 114 1.77 4.32 5.22
C GLY A 114 1.82 4.01 3.73
N ARG A 115 1.59 2.75 3.36
CA ARG A 115 1.64 2.30 1.96
C ARG A 115 0.35 1.66 1.53
N THR A 116 0.07 1.74 0.24
CA THR A 116 -0.90 0.88 -0.43
C THR A 116 -0.17 -0.32 -1.00
N ILE A 117 -0.65 -1.52 -0.69
CA ILE A 117 -0.11 -2.81 -1.11
C ILE A 117 -1.18 -3.52 -1.94
N GLN A 118 -0.81 -3.94 -3.14
CA GLN A 118 -1.66 -4.73 -4.03
C GLN A 118 -1.15 -6.17 -4.05
N LEU A 119 -1.94 -7.09 -3.52
CA LEU A 119 -1.67 -8.52 -3.60
C LEU A 119 -2.28 -9.04 -4.89
N VAL A 120 -1.42 -9.40 -5.85
CA VAL A 120 -1.86 -9.81 -7.20
C VAL A 120 -1.69 -11.32 -7.32
N SER A 121 -2.77 -12.01 -7.67
CA SER A 121 -2.72 -13.44 -8.01
C SER A 121 -3.15 -13.67 -9.45
N GLU A 122 -2.46 -14.59 -10.13
CA GLU A 122 -2.81 -15.03 -11.49
C GLU A 122 -4.08 -15.88 -11.51
N LEU A 123 -4.41 -16.51 -10.38
CA LEU A 123 -5.68 -17.19 -10.19
C LEU A 123 -6.76 -16.14 -9.94
N ALA A 124 -7.59 -15.92 -10.97
CA ALA A 124 -8.94 -15.44 -10.78
C ALA A 124 -9.57 -16.35 -9.71
N GLY A 125 -9.79 -15.84 -8.49
CA GLY A 125 -10.40 -16.61 -7.41
C GLY A 125 -11.68 -17.30 -7.87
N THR A 126 -12.16 -18.28 -7.11
CA THR A 126 -13.29 -19.15 -7.45
C THR A 126 -14.33 -18.39 -8.29
N PRO A 127 -14.61 -18.82 -9.52
CA PRO A 127 -15.47 -18.09 -10.43
C PRO A 127 -16.79 -17.76 -9.72
N GLY A 128 -17.12 -16.47 -9.63
CA GLY A 128 -18.41 -16.06 -9.10
C GLY A 128 -19.57 -16.62 -9.94
N PRO A 129 -20.80 -16.58 -9.44
CA PRO A 129 -21.98 -17.19 -10.10
C PRO A 129 -22.17 -16.76 -11.56
N ALA A 130 -21.69 -15.59 -11.95
CA ALA A 130 -21.71 -15.11 -13.34
C ALA A 130 -20.85 -15.97 -14.30
N LYS A 131 -19.63 -16.35 -13.90
CA LYS A 131 -18.78 -17.23 -14.73
C LYS A 131 -19.33 -18.65 -14.82
N ALA A 132 -19.95 -19.14 -13.74
CA ALA A 132 -20.63 -20.43 -13.75
C ALA A 132 -21.81 -20.43 -14.74
N TRP A 133 -22.54 -19.32 -14.87
CA TRP A 133 -23.59 -19.14 -15.88
C TRP A 133 -23.04 -19.08 -17.31
N GLU A 134 -21.90 -18.41 -17.53
CA GLU A 134 -21.24 -18.34 -18.83
C GLU A 134 -20.73 -19.72 -19.30
N GLU A 135 -20.16 -20.51 -18.39
CA GLU A 135 -19.70 -21.87 -18.68
C GLU A 135 -20.87 -22.86 -18.86
N SER A 136 -22.02 -22.62 -18.22
CA SER A 136 -23.20 -23.49 -18.35
C SER A 136 -23.99 -23.31 -19.65
N ASN A 137 -23.66 -22.30 -20.47
CA ASN A 137 -24.43 -21.95 -21.67
C ASN A 137 -23.66 -22.16 -22.99
N PRO A 138 -23.43 -23.41 -23.45
CA PRO A 138 -22.72 -23.73 -24.70
C PRO A 138 -23.57 -23.50 -25.99
N MET A 139 -24.40 -22.46 -26.05
CA MET A 139 -25.48 -22.34 -27.04
C MET A 139 -25.11 -21.74 -28.42
N ASN A 140 -23.83 -21.58 -28.75
CA ASN A 140 -23.44 -20.89 -29.99
C ASN A 140 -22.88 -21.82 -31.08
N ARG A 141 -22.81 -23.15 -30.85
CA ARG A 141 -22.18 -24.08 -31.80
C ARG A 141 -23.13 -24.87 -32.72
N TYR A 142 -24.44 -24.60 -32.70
CA TYR A 142 -25.45 -25.40 -33.43
C TYR A 142 -26.31 -24.64 -34.44
N TRP A 143 -25.94 -23.43 -34.88
CA TRP A 143 -26.80 -22.61 -35.76
C TRP A 143 -26.31 -22.38 -37.20
N PHE A 144 -25.29 -23.08 -37.67
CA PHE A 144 -24.96 -23.09 -39.10
C PHE A 144 -24.88 -24.54 -39.60
N ARG A 145 -26.06 -25.07 -39.97
CA ARG A 145 -26.19 -26.18 -40.90
C ARG A 145 -26.69 -25.64 -42.22
#